data_AF-A0A9D5F8T7-F1
#
_entry.id   AF-A0A9D5F8T7-F1
#
_cell.length_a   1.000
_cell.length_b   1.000
_cell.length_c   1.000
_cell.angle_alpha   90.00
_cell.angle_beta   90.00
_cell.angle_gamma   90.00
#
_symmetry.space_group_name_H-M   'P 1'
#
loop_
_entity.id
_entity.type
_entity.pdbx_description
1 polymer ?
#
loop_
_entity_poly.entity_id
_entity_poly.type
_entity_poly.pdbx_seq_one_letter_code
_entity_poly.pdbx_strand_id
1 'polypeptide(L)' 'YYSHSGFPGGIKSINFEKLIAKAPERVIETAVKGMLPKNPLGRDMYRKLKVYAGAAHPHTAQQPQELKF' A
#
# COMPACT_ATOMS: atom_id res chain seq x y z
N TYR A 1 3.67 -1.66 12.65
CA TYR A 1 3.40 -2.66 11.61
C TYR A 1 4.02 -3.98 12.01
N TYR A 2 3.21 -5.05 12.05
CA TYR A 2 3.68 -6.40 12.39
C TYR A 2 3.50 -7.32 11.19
N SER A 3 4.48 -8.17 10.94
CA SER A 3 4.43 -9.20 9.90
C SER A 3 5.11 -10.46 10.41
N HIS A 4 4.60 -11.63 10.02
CA HIS A 4 5.20 -12.91 10.33
C HIS A 4 5.74 -13.56 9.05
N SER A 5 6.94 -14.12 9.11
CA SER A 5 7.54 -14.81 7.95
C SER A 5 7.04 -16.25 7.75
N GLY A 6 6.38 -16.84 8.75
CA GLY A 6 5.88 -18.22 8.71
C GLY A 6 6.77 -19.24 9.44
N PHE A 7 8.03 -18.87 9.75
CA PHE A 7 8.97 -19.72 10.49
C PHE A 7 8.96 -19.42 12.00
N PRO A 8 9.38 -20.37 12.87
CA PRO A 8 9.57 -20.11 14.30
C PRO A 8 10.49 -18.90 14.55
N GLY A 9 10.10 -18.00 15.45
CA GLY A 9 10.83 -16.75 15.71
C GLY A 9 10.70 -15.67 14.63
N GLY A 10 9.84 -15.88 13.63
CA GLY A 10 9.73 -15.07 12.43
C GLY A 10 8.94 -13.76 12.54
N ILE A 11 8.67 -13.27 13.75
CA ILE A 11 7.93 -12.01 13.98
C ILE A 11 8.85 -10.82 13.65
N LYS A 12 8.36 -9.92 12.79
CA LYS A 12 9.01 -8.65 12.45
C LYS A 12 8.08 -7.51 12.80
N SER A 13 8.62 -6.51 13.49
CA SER A 13 7.93 -5.26 13.79
C SER A 13 8.69 -4.07 13.21
N ILE A 14 7.97 -3.07 12.72
CA ILE A 14 8.54 -1.81 12.27
C ILE A 14 7.66 -0.64 12.72
N ASN A 15 8.31 0.40 13.25
CA ASN A 15 7.67 1.65 13.64
C ASN A 15 7.26 2.46 12.41
N PHE A 16 6.29 3.35 12.58
CA PHE A 16 5.74 4.16 11.50
C PHE A 16 6.80 5.03 10.80
N GLU A 17 7.59 5.78 11.57
CA GLU A 17 8.67 6.64 11.04
C GLU A 17 9.67 5.85 10.20
N LYS A 18 10.10 4.69 10.71
CA LYS A 18 11.02 3.79 10.00
C LYS A 18 10.39 3.21 8.74
N LEU A 19 9.07 2.97 8.72
CA LEU A 19 8.39 2.48 7.53
C LEU A 19 8.27 3.58 6.48
N ILE A 20 7.95 4.81 6.86
CA ILE A 20 7.92 5.95 5.94
C ILE A 20 9.29 6.15 5.29
N ALA A 21 10.37 6.12 6.08
CA ALA A 21 11.72 6.29 5.54
C ALA A 21 12.12 5.16 4.57
N LYS A 22 11.62 3.94 4.80
CA LYS A 22 12.01 2.74 4.03
C LYS A 22 11.14 2.51 2.79
N ALA A 23 9.83 2.65 2.93
CA ALA A 23 8.83 2.30 1.92
C ALA A 23 7.52 3.02 2.26
N PRO A 24 7.44 4.34 1.98
CA PRO A 24 6.28 5.15 2.36
C PRO A 24 4.99 4.70 1.67
N GLU A 25 5.06 4.10 0.48
CA GLU A 25 3.90 3.60 -0.26
C GLU A 25 3.13 2.53 0.54
N ARG A 26 3.87 1.69 1.28
CA ARG A 26 3.29 0.59 2.07
C ARG A 26 2.35 1.07 3.17
N VAL A 27 2.54 2.28 3.67
CA VAL A 27 1.68 2.87 4.70
C VAL A 27 0.25 2.99 4.17
N ILE A 28 0.10 3.65 3.01
CA ILE A 28 -1.19 3.89 2.36
C ILE A 28 -1.77 2.58 1.84
N GLU A 29 -0.96 1.77 1.18
CA GLU A 29 -1.38 0.46 0.68
C GLU A 29 -1.97 -0.44 1.79
N THR A 30 -1.30 -0.52 2.93
CA THR A 30 -1.76 -1.36 4.05
C THR A 30 -3.04 -0.80 4.66
N ALA A 31 -3.16 0.51 4.80
CA ALA A 31 -4.36 1.17 5.30
C ALA A 31 -5.57 0.91 4.40
N VAL A 32 -5.44 1.18 3.10
CA VAL A 32 -6.53 0.96 2.12
C VAL A 32 -6.89 -0.51 2.02
N LYS A 33 -5.91 -1.42 1.98
CA LYS A 33 -6.16 -2.86 1.97
C LYS A 33 -6.93 -3.33 3.20
N GLY A 34 -6.69 -2.71 4.37
CA GLY A 34 -7.42 -3.00 5.60
C GLY A 34 -8.88 -2.54 5.58
N MET A 35 -9.19 -1.48 4.83
CA MET A 35 -10.54 -0.93 4.67
C MET A 35 -11.36 -1.65 3.59
N LEU A 36 -10.72 -2.42 2.70
CA LEU A 36 -11.40 -3.18 1.64
C LEU A 36 -11.93 -4.54 2.12
N PRO A 37 -12.98 -5.08 1.47
CA PRO A 37 -13.51 -6.41 1.80
C PRO A 37 -12.47 -7.52 1.55
N LYS A 38 -12.44 -8.52 2.44
CA LYS A 38 -11.45 -9.62 2.39
C LYS A 38 -11.93 -10.78 1.49
N ASN A 39 -12.23 -10.49 0.24
CA ASN A 39 -12.71 -11.47 -0.75
C ASN A 39 -11.97 -11.28 -2.11
N PRO A 40 -12.22 -12.14 -3.12
CA PRO A 40 -11.61 -11.99 -4.44
C PRO A 40 -11.85 -10.61 -5.06
N LEU A 41 -13.07 -10.07 -4.94
CA LEU A 41 -13.42 -8.75 -5.43
C LEU A 41 -12.59 -7.64 -4.77
N GLY A 42 -12.41 -7.68 -3.45
CA GLY A 42 -11.58 -6.71 -2.74
C GLY A 42 -10.11 -6.77 -3.15
N ARG A 43 -9.62 -7.96 -3.53
CA ARG A 43 -8.29 -8.10 -4.15
C ARG A 43 -8.25 -7.44 -5.53
N ASP A 44 -9.31 -7.57 -6.33
CA ASP A 44 -9.42 -6.91 -7.63
C ASP A 44 -9.49 -5.38 -7.50
N MET A 45 -10.25 -4.88 -6.51
CA MET A 45 -10.29 -3.46 -6.17
C MET A 45 -8.92 -2.94 -5.75
N TYR A 46 -8.22 -3.67 -4.87
CA TYR A 46 -6.89 -3.30 -4.41
C TYR A 46 -5.88 -3.18 -5.57
N ARG A 47 -5.96 -4.04 -6.59
CA ARG A 47 -5.04 -3.98 -7.75
C ARG A 47 -5.14 -2.68 -8.55
N LYS A 48 -6.28 -1.97 -8.46
CA LYS A 48 -6.51 -0.69 -9.14
C LYS A 48 -5.77 0.47 -8.45
N LEU A 49 -5.47 0.35 -7.16
CA LEU A 49 -4.71 1.36 -6.42
C LEU A 49 -3.24 1.32 -6.86
N LYS A 50 -2.69 2.49 -7.19
CA LYS A 50 -1.27 2.70 -7.49
C LYS A 50 -0.77 3.85 -6.62
N VAL A 51 0.12 3.55 -5.68
CA VAL A 51 0.72 4.53 -4.76
C VAL A 51 2.18 4.71 -5.16
N TYR A 52 2.62 5.95 -5.21
CA TYR A 52 3.99 6.33 -5.54
C TYR A 52 4.53 7.23 -4.43
N ALA A 53 5.78 7.04 -4.01
CA ALA A 53 6.42 7.93 -3.03
C ALA A 53 6.67 9.34 -3.56
N GLY A 54 6.93 9.46 -4.87
CA GLY A 54 7.26 10.72 -5.53
C GLY A 54 6.05 11.39 -6.18
N ALA A 55 6.26 12.61 -6.67
CA ALA A 55 5.24 13.40 -7.35
C ALA A 55 4.91 12.92 -8.78
N ALA A 56 5.71 12.01 -9.34
CA ALA A 56 5.56 11.53 -10.71
C ALA A 56 4.99 10.10 -10.77
N HIS A 57 4.18 9.83 -11.79
CA HIS A 57 3.66 8.50 -12.10
C HIS A 57 3.84 8.16 -13.60
N PRO A 58 4.03 6.89 -13.98
CA PRO A 58 4.20 6.48 -15.36
C PRO A 58 2.88 6.45 -16.18
N HIS A 59 1.74 6.79 -15.56
CA HIS A 59 0.40 6.61 -16.15
C HIS A 59 -0.07 7.74 -17.08
N THR A 60 0.83 8.39 -17.80
CA THR A 60 0.49 9.52 -18.68
C THR A 60 -0.45 9.11 -19.81
N ALA A 61 -0.31 7.89 -20.34
CA ALA A 61 -1.17 7.37 -21.40
C ALA A 61 -2.65 7.20 -20.98
N GLN A 62 -2.93 7.10 -19.67
CA GLN A 62 -4.29 6.95 -19.15
C GLN A 62 -5.01 8.30 -18.97
N GLN A 63 -4.33 9.43 -19.20
CA GLN A 63 -4.88 10.78 -18.99
C GLN A 63 -5.62 10.95 -17.64
N PRO A 64 -4.94 10.68 -16.51
CA PRO A 64 -5.58 10.75 -15.20
C PRO A 64 -6.05 12.16 -14.88
N GLN A 65 -7.24 12.26 -14.29
CA GLN A 65 -7.79 13.51 -13.80
C GLN A 65 -7.47 13.68 -12.32
N GLU A 66 -7.10 14.90 -11.93
CA GLU A 66 -6.84 15.24 -10.54
C GLU A 66 -8.13 15.20 -9.74
N LEU A 67 -8.12 14.48 -8.61
CA LEU A 67 -9.22 14.43 -7.66
C LEU A 67 -8.84 15.26 -6.42
N LYS A 68 -9.64 16.27 -6.11
CA LYS A 68 -9.51 17.07 -4.88
C LYS A 68 -10.55 16.59 -3.87
N PHE A 69 -10.14 16.37 -2.62
CA PHE A 69 -10.98 15.89 -1.52
C PHE A 69 -11.39 17.05 -0.61
#